data_AF-A0A954EY04-F1
#
_entry.id   AF-A0A954EY04-F1
#
_cell.length_a   1.000
_cell.length_b   1.000
_cell.length_c   1.000
_cell.angle_alpha   90.00
_cell.angle_beta   90.00
_cell.angle_gamma   90.00
#
_symmetry.space_group_name_H-M   'P 1'
#
loop_
_entity.id
_entity.type
_entity.pdbx_description
1 polymer ?
#
loop_
_entity_poly.entity_id
_entity_poly.type
_entity_poly.pdbx_seq_one_letter_code
_entity_poly.pdbx_strand_id
1 'polypeptide(L)'
;MVNALSSPLLPFTSADSSGLAMAGRTAEVAQEFESLFISLMMKEMRQSGGEQGLFPGDNSDTFGGIFDMYLGQYIAKNGGIGIANTFEDAIGELTARVQS
;
A
#
# COMPACT_ATOMS: atom_id res chain seq x y z
N MET A 1 42.75 43.92 11.67
CA MET A 1 43.00 42.62 12.29
C MET A 1 41.68 41.83 12.24
N VAL A 2 41.69 40.72 11.49
CA VAL A 2 40.90 39.46 11.60
C VAL A 2 39.40 39.57 11.96
N ASN A 3 38.43 38.90 11.33
CA ASN A 3 38.46 37.58 10.74
C ASN A 3 37.19 37.38 9.90
N ALA A 4 37.33 36.75 8.74
CA ALA A 4 36.22 36.24 7.96
C ALA A 4 35.66 34.97 8.61
N LEU A 5 34.37 34.97 8.94
CA LEU A 5 33.54 33.79 9.17
C LEU A 5 32.19 34.09 8.48
N SER A 6 32.10 34.03 7.15
CA SER A 6 31.87 32.78 6.41
C SER A 6 31.04 31.80 7.22
N SER A 7 29.75 32.11 7.38
CA SER A 7 28.76 31.07 7.70
C SER A 7 28.36 30.46 6.37
N PRO A 8 28.60 29.16 6.13
CA PRO A 8 28.18 28.54 4.89
C PRO A 8 26.65 28.58 4.85
N LEU A 9 26.11 29.21 3.80
CA LEU A 9 24.74 28.97 3.36
C LEU A 9 24.60 27.46 3.19
N LEU A 10 23.89 26.81 4.12
CA LEU A 10 23.45 25.45 3.91
C LEU A 10 22.63 25.45 2.61
N PRO A 11 22.93 24.58 1.63
CA PRO A 11 22.02 24.39 0.52
C PRO A 11 20.73 23.84 1.12
N PHE A 12 19.65 24.61 1.10
CA PHE A 12 18.31 24.03 1.21
C PHE A 12 18.16 23.16 -0.03
N THR A 13 18.43 21.87 0.15
CA THR A 13 18.21 20.83 -0.84
C THR A 13 16.72 20.82 -1.19
N SER A 14 16.37 21.54 -2.25
CA SER A 14 15.07 21.46 -2.91
C SER A 14 15.04 20.34 -3.96
N ALA A 15 16.04 19.45 -3.96
CA ALA A 15 16.25 18.49 -5.04
C ALA A 15 15.62 17.10 -4.79
N ASP A 16 15.13 16.78 -3.57
CA ASP A 16 14.71 15.40 -3.27
C ASP A 16 13.38 15.24 -2.49
N SER A 17 12.65 16.31 -2.22
CA SER A 17 11.34 16.18 -1.53
C SER A 17 10.25 15.58 -2.42
N SER A 18 10.32 15.83 -3.74
CA SER A 18 9.33 15.34 -4.70
C SER A 18 9.43 13.84 -4.95
N GLY A 19 10.65 13.27 -4.96
CA GLY A 19 10.88 11.84 -5.14
C GLY A 19 10.39 11.02 -3.95
N LEU A 20 10.75 11.43 -2.73
CA LEU A 20 10.29 10.83 -1.48
C LEU A 20 8.77 10.90 -1.31
N ALA A 21 8.15 12.02 -1.68
CA ALA A 21 6.70 12.18 -1.61
C ALA A 21 5.97 11.31 -2.64
N MET A 22 6.56 11.05 -3.81
CA MET A 22 5.99 10.13 -4.79
C MET A 22 6.14 8.68 -4.35
N ALA A 23 7.30 8.29 -3.84
CA ALA A 23 7.55 6.96 -3.29
C ALA A 23 6.56 6.62 -2.15
N GLY A 24 6.35 7.55 -1.22
CA GLY A 24 5.38 7.37 -0.13
C GLY A 24 3.94 7.17 -0.61
N ARG A 25 3.50 7.91 -1.65
CA ARG A 25 2.18 7.73 -2.26
C ARG A 25 2.04 6.41 -3.00
N THR A 26 3.10 5.98 -3.69
CA THR A 26 3.10 4.68 -4.39
C THR A 26 2.98 3.52 -3.40
N ALA A 27 3.68 3.60 -2.27
CA ALA A 27 3.59 2.58 -1.23
C ALA A 27 2.20 2.49 -0.59
N GLU A 28 1.57 3.64 -0.31
CA GLU A 28 0.21 3.70 0.21
C GLU A 28 -0.80 3.08 -0.77
N VAL A 29 -0.71 3.43 -2.05
CA VAL A 29 -1.58 2.85 -3.10
C VAL A 29 -1.33 1.36 -3.30
N ALA A 30 -0.07 0.91 -3.25
CA ALA A 30 0.29 -0.51 -3.37
C ALA A 30 -0.30 -1.33 -2.21
N GLN A 31 -0.24 -0.79 -1.00
CA GLN A 31 -0.83 -1.40 0.19
C GLN A 31 -2.36 -1.44 0.12
N GLU A 32 -3.01 -0.37 -0.35
CA GLU A 32 -4.46 -0.35 -0.57
C GLU A 32 -4.88 -1.38 -1.61
N PHE A 33 -4.13 -1.49 -2.71
CA PHE A 33 -4.36 -2.51 -3.73
C PHE A 33 -4.26 -3.93 -3.15
N GLU A 34 -3.22 -4.21 -2.36
CA GLU A 34 -3.07 -5.51 -1.70
C GLU A 34 -4.24 -5.79 -0.73
N SER A 35 -4.72 -4.77 0.00
CA SER A 35 -5.86 -4.91 0.89
C SER A 35 -7.14 -5.33 0.15
N LEU A 36 -7.40 -4.75 -1.03
CA LEU A 36 -8.53 -5.11 -1.88
C LEU A 36 -8.37 -6.53 -2.42
N PHE A 37 -7.17 -6.88 -2.88
CA PHE A 37 -6.89 -8.22 -3.38
C PHE A 37 -7.12 -9.30 -2.31
N ILE A 38 -6.60 -9.09 -1.09
CA ILE A 38 -6.82 -10.01 0.02
C ILE A 38 -8.31 -10.09 0.37
N SER A 39 -9.01 -8.95 0.39
CA SER A 39 -10.46 -8.93 0.64
C SER A 39 -11.23 -9.78 -0.38
N LEU A 40 -10.86 -9.70 -1.66
CA LEU A 40 -11.43 -10.53 -2.72
C LEU A 40 -11.08 -12.00 -2.52
N MET A 41 -9.84 -12.34 -2.19
CA MET A 41 -9.46 -13.72 -1.89
C MET A 41 -10.27 -14.30 -0.72
N MET A 42 -10.45 -13.53 0.36
CA MET A 42 -11.24 -13.95 1.52
C MET A 42 -12.71 -14.16 1.16
N LYS A 43 -13.26 -13.30 0.30
CA LYS A 43 -14.59 -13.46 -0.25
C LYS A 43 -14.73 -14.77 -1.03
N GLU A 44 -13.81 -15.05 -1.95
CA GLU A 44 -13.82 -16.30 -2.74
C GLU A 44 -13.64 -17.53 -1.84
N MET A 45 -12.76 -17.46 -0.84
CA MET A 45 -12.58 -18.51 0.16
C MET A 45 -13.87 -18.77 0.95
N ARG A 46 -14.59 -17.72 1.38
CA ARG A 46 -15.90 -17.86 2.04
C ARG A 46 -16.92 -18.51 1.11
N GLN A 47 -17.02 -18.05 -0.14
CA GLN A 47 -17.97 -18.57 -1.12
C GLN A 47 -17.69 -20.05 -1.45
N SER A 48 -16.42 -20.46 -1.47
CA SER A 48 -16.02 -21.86 -1.67
C SER A 48 -16.34 -22.78 -0.48
N GLY A 49 -16.59 -22.23 0.71
CA GLY A 49 -16.87 -22.99 1.94
C GLY A 49 -18.27 -23.63 2.04
N GLY A 50 -19.16 -23.34 1.08
CA GLY A 50 -20.54 -23.87 1.04
C GLY A 50 -21.57 -23.04 1.84
N GLU A 51 -22.86 -23.33 1.63
CA GLU A 51 -24.02 -22.60 2.22
C GLU A 51 -24.06 -22.61 3.76
N GLN A 52 -23.31 -23.50 4.42
CA GLN A 52 -23.10 -23.48 5.88
C GLN A 52 -21.98 -22.48 6.22
N GLY A 53 -22.14 -21.24 5.77
CA GLY A 53 -21.16 -20.19 5.99
C GLY A 53 -21.02 -19.80 7.47
N LEU A 54 -19.90 -19.17 7.82
CA LEU A 54 -19.60 -18.64 9.16
C LEU A 54 -20.67 -17.68 9.70
N PHE A 55 -21.50 -17.12 8.81
CA PHE A 55 -22.59 -16.21 9.14
C PHE A 55 -23.91 -16.84 8.66
N PRO A 56 -24.77 -17.36 9.56
CA PRO A 56 -26.07 -17.88 9.16
C PRO A 56 -27.09 -16.75 8.94
N GLY A 57 -28.00 -16.94 7.97
CA GLY A 57 -29.17 -16.07 7.74
C GLY A 57 -29.05 -15.07 6.59
N ASP A 58 -30.11 -14.29 6.37
CA ASP A 58 -30.31 -13.42 5.19
C ASP A 58 -29.26 -12.31 5.04
N ASN A 59 -28.61 -11.90 6.13
CA ASN A 59 -27.61 -10.82 6.14
C ASN A 59 -26.15 -11.33 6.10
N SER A 60 -25.95 -12.63 5.92
CA SER A 60 -24.64 -13.29 5.96
C SER A 60 -23.61 -12.67 5.01
N ASP A 61 -24.01 -12.33 3.79
CA ASP A 61 -23.12 -11.75 2.78
C ASP A 61 -22.66 -10.34 3.14
N THR A 62 -23.54 -9.54 3.77
CA THR A 62 -23.18 -8.18 4.21
C THR A 62 -22.16 -8.22 5.34
N PHE A 63 -22.40 -9.03 6.38
CA PHE A 63 -21.46 -9.18 7.49
C PHE A 63 -20.16 -9.84 7.05
N GLY A 64 -20.23 -10.83 6.14
CA GLY A 64 -19.07 -11.47 5.54
C GLY A 64 -18.23 -10.50 4.70
N GLY A 65 -18.85 -9.66 3.88
CA GLY A 65 -18.15 -8.65 3.10
C GLY A 65 -17.44 -7.61 3.96
N ILE A 66 -18.08 -7.17 5.06
CA ILE A 66 -17.43 -6.26 6.03
C ILE A 66 -16.25 -6.97 6.70
N PHE A 67 -16.43 -8.23 7.10
CA PHE A 67 -15.37 -9.03 7.71
C PHE A 67 -14.16 -9.19 6.79
N ASP A 68 -14.37 -9.51 5.51
CA ASP A 68 -13.29 -9.62 4.52
C ASP A 68 -12.54 -8.32 4.35
N MET A 69 -13.26 -7.19 4.28
CA MET A 69 -12.66 -5.87 4.10
C MET A 69 -11.76 -5.50 5.29
N TYR A 70 -12.25 -5.72 6.52
CA TYR A 70 -11.45 -5.48 7.72
C TYR A 70 -10.24 -6.40 7.80
N LEU A 71 -10.43 -7.68 7.52
CA LEU A 71 -9.35 -8.66 7.58
C LEU A 71 -8.30 -8.40 6.48
N GLY A 72 -8.73 -8.08 5.26
CA GLY A 72 -7.85 -7.72 4.15
C GLY A 72 -7.02 -6.48 4.46
N GLN A 73 -7.64 -5.44 5.03
CA GLN A 73 -6.92 -4.25 5.46
C GLN A 73 -5.96 -4.54 6.62
N TYR A 74 -6.37 -5.38 7.58
CA TYR A 74 -5.51 -5.78 8.69
C TYR A 74 -4.29 -6.56 8.20
N ILE A 75 -4.47 -7.53 7.29
CA ILE A 75 -3.37 -8.34 6.76
C ILE A 75 -2.43 -7.47 5.93
N ALA A 76 -2.95 -6.63 5.03
CA ALA A 76 -2.13 -5.70 4.24
C ALA A 76 -1.34 -4.70 5.13
N LYS A 77 -1.86 -4.36 6.32
CA LYS A 77 -1.14 -3.52 7.30
C LYS A 77 -0.08 -4.25 8.12
N ASN A 78 -0.23 -5.55 8.35
CA ASN A 78 0.62 -6.32 9.25
C ASN A 78 1.63 -7.23 8.53
N GLY A 79 2.02 -6.88 7.31
CA GLY A 79 3.05 -7.59 6.55
C GLY A 79 2.56 -8.16 5.22
N GLY A 80 1.26 -8.14 4.96
CA GLY A 80 0.70 -8.44 3.65
C GLY A 80 1.04 -9.84 3.14
N ILE A 81 0.96 -10.01 1.83
CA ILE A 81 1.43 -11.21 1.13
C ILE A 81 2.59 -10.89 0.17
N GLY A 82 3.05 -9.63 0.15
CA GLY A 82 4.19 -9.15 -0.61
C GLY A 82 3.84 -8.64 -2.01
N ILE A 83 2.56 -8.50 -2.35
CA ILE A 83 2.11 -7.95 -3.64
C ILE A 83 2.32 -6.44 -3.69
N ALA A 84 2.20 -5.75 -2.56
CA ALA A 84 2.49 -4.31 -2.50
C ALA A 84 3.93 -4.02 -2.95
N ASN A 85 4.89 -4.81 -2.47
CA ASN A 85 6.31 -4.66 -2.83
C ASN A 85 6.56 -4.90 -4.33
N THR A 86 5.96 -5.94 -4.92
CA THR A 86 6.13 -6.22 -6.35
C THR A 86 5.49 -5.16 -7.23
N PHE A 87 4.41 -4.54 -6.75
CA PHE A 87 3.75 -3.43 -7.42
C PHE A 87 4.61 -2.14 -7.37
N GLU A 88 5.23 -1.86 -6.23
CA GLU A 88 6.19 -0.76 -6.08
C GLU A 88 7.39 -0.93 -7.02
N ASP A 89 7.97 -2.14 -7.07
CA ASP A 89 9.09 -2.46 -7.95
C ASP A 89 8.72 -2.24 -9.44
N ALA A 90 7.55 -2.72 -9.85
CA ALA A 90 7.06 -2.59 -11.22
C ALA A 90 6.85 -1.12 -11.63
N ILE A 91 6.30 -0.29 -10.74
CA ILE A 91 6.12 1.15 -11.00
C ILE A 91 7.46 1.88 -10.98
N GLY A 92 8.38 1.50 -10.09
CA GLY A 92 9.73 2.04 -10.05
C GLY A 92 10.50 1.81 -11.35
N GLU A 93 10.46 0.58 -11.88
CA GLU A 93 11.08 0.22 -13.15
C GLU A 93 10.46 1.00 -14.33
N LEU A 94 9.13 1.11 -14.37
CA LEU A 94 8.45 1.88 -15.41
C LEU A 94 8.84 3.36 -15.39
N THR A 95 8.98 3.94 -14.19
CA THR A 95 9.39 5.34 -14.03
C THR A 95 10.82 5.57 -14.53
N ALA A 96 11.74 4.64 -14.24
CA ALA A 96 13.12 4.70 -14.73
C ALA A 96 13.20 4.65 -16.26
N ARG A 97 12.35 3.85 -16.90
CA ARG A 97 12.27 3.73 -18.37
C ARG A 97 11.65 4.94 -19.07
N VAL A 98 10.83 5.73 -18.37
CA VAL A 98 10.23 6.97 -18.92
C VAL A 98 11.21 8.15 -18.83
N GLN A 99 12.20 8.11 -17.93
CA GLN A 99 13.20 9.16 -17.75
C GLN A 99 14.47 8.98 -18.61
N SER A 100 14.65 7.84 -19.28
CA SER A 100 15.74 7.55 -20.23
C SER A 100 15.35 7.86 -21.67
#